data_AF-A0A2I0H206-F1
#
_entry.id   AF-A0A2I0H206-F1
#
_cell.length_a   1.000
_cell.length_b   1.000
_cell.length_c   1.000
_cell.angle_alpha   90.00
_cell.angle_beta   90.00
_cell.angle_gamma   90.00
#
_symmetry.space_group_name_H-M   'P 1'
#
loop_
_entity.id
_entity.type
_entity.pdbx_description
1 polymer ?
#
loop_
_entity_poly.entity_id
_entity_poly.type
_entity_poly.pdbx_seq_one_letter_code
_entity_poly.pdbx_strand_id
1 'polypeptide(L)' 'MEIARPVIVREVWAHNLEKEFALIRVALPGCRIAAIDTEFPGHIFKSQVDGHLIAHLPPAETYELMKSNIDALEIIQ' A
#
# COMPACT_ATOMS: atom_id res chain seq x y z
N MET A 1 16.02 5.00 -32.63
CA MET A 1 16.03 4.16 -31.43
C MET A 1 15.62 5.06 -30.27
N GLU A 2 14.39 4.92 -29.77
CA GLU A 2 14.00 5.62 -28.54
C GLU A 2 14.77 5.00 -27.38
N ILE A 3 15.57 5.82 -26.71
CA ILE A 3 16.23 5.41 -25.47
C ILE A 3 15.14 5.43 -24.41
N ALA A 4 14.74 4.26 -23.92
CA ALA A 4 13.76 4.16 -22.83
C ALA A 4 14.29 4.96 -21.63
N ARG A 5 13.47 5.88 -21.12
CA ARG A 5 13.84 6.65 -19.94
C ARG A 5 13.94 5.70 -18.75
N PRO A 6 14.96 5.84 -17.89
CA PRO A 6 15.08 5.01 -16.70
C PRO A 6 13.89 5.23 -15.76
N VAL A 7 13.41 4.16 -15.15
CA VAL A 7 12.45 4.22 -14.05
C VAL A 7 13.21 4.68 -12.80
N ILE A 8 12.67 5.66 -12.09
CA ILE A 8 13.29 6.23 -10.88
C ILE A 8 12.33 6.01 -9.71
N VAL A 9 12.83 5.31 -8.69
CA VAL A 9 12.17 5.21 -7.38
C VAL A 9 12.67 6.36 -6.50
N ARG A 10 11.75 7.08 -5.86
CA ARG A 10 12.06 8.25 -5.03
C ARG A 10 11.65 7.94 -3.59
N GLU A 11 12.62 7.85 -2.70
CA GLU A 11 12.35 7.63 -1.27
C GLU A 11 11.80 8.91 -0.62
N VAL A 12 10.75 8.73 0.17
CA VAL A 12 10.08 9.82 0.88
C VAL A 12 10.24 9.61 2.37
N TRP A 13 10.75 10.64 3.04
CA TRP A 13 11.03 10.74 4.46
C TRP A 13 10.39 12.02 5.02
N ALA A 14 10.32 12.15 6.34
CA ALA A 14 9.69 13.30 6.99
C ALA A 14 10.21 14.68 6.50
N HIS A 15 11.51 14.79 6.21
CA HIS A 15 12.12 16.05 5.80
C HIS A 15 11.89 16.42 4.32
N ASN A 16 11.49 15.48 3.45
CA ASN A 16 11.28 15.73 2.02
C ASN A 16 9.83 15.52 1.55
N LEU A 17 8.93 15.13 2.45
CA LEU A 17 7.51 14.86 2.17
C LEU A 17 6.85 15.94 1.30
N GLU A 18 6.92 17.20 1.73
CA GLU A 18 6.27 18.32 1.03
C GLU A 18 6.84 18.56 -0.37
N LYS A 19 8.15 18.34 -0.53
CA LYS A 19 8.84 18.49 -1.82
C LYS A 19 8.38 17.42 -2.80
N GLU A 20 8.26 16.18 -2.37
CA GLU A 20 7.85 15.06 -3.23
C GLU A 20 6.35 15.16 -3.57
N PHE A 21 5.50 15.56 -2.62
CA PHE A 21 4.09 15.86 -2.89
C PHE A 21 3.91 17.01 -3.90
N ALA A 22 4.78 18.03 -3.88
CA ALA A 22 4.75 19.09 -4.88
C ALA A 22 5.02 18.57 -6.30
N LEU A 23 5.92 17.60 -6.45
CA LEU A 23 6.21 16.97 -7.73
C LEU A 23 5.07 16.09 -8.23
N ILE A 24 4.41 15.35 -7.33
CA ILE A 24 3.18 14.60 -7.67
C ILE A 24 2.13 15.57 -8.21
N ARG A 25 1.88 16.70 -7.52
CA ARG A 25 0.91 17.71 -7.96
C ARG A 25 1.19 18.25 -9.36
N VAL A 26 2.46 18.44 -9.72
CA VAL A 26 2.88 18.86 -11.07
C VAL A 26 2.59 17.77 -12.12
N ALA A 27 2.66 16.49 -11.75
CA ALA A 27 2.42 15.37 -12.65
C ALA A 27 0.92 15.07 -12.88
N LEU A 28 0.04 15.37 -11.92
CA LEU A 28 -1.40 15.04 -11.96
C LEU A 28 -2.13 15.41 -13.28
N PRO A 29 -1.87 16.57 -13.93
CA PRO A 29 -2.53 16.89 -15.19
C PRO A 29 -2.28 15.88 -16.31
N GLY A 30 -1.08 15.28 -16.34
CA GLY A 30 -0.64 14.31 -17.34
C GLY A 30 -0.70 12.85 -16.89
N CYS A 31 -0.74 12.58 -15.59
CA CYS A 31 -0.82 11.25 -15.00
C CYS A 31 -1.99 11.18 -14.01
N ARG A 32 -3.09 10.51 -14.40
CA ARG A 32 -4.34 10.45 -13.62
C ARG A 32 -4.64 9.11 -12.97
N ILE A 33 -3.71 8.17 -13.09
CA ILE A 33 -3.83 6.82 -12.51
C ILE A 33 -2.73 6.69 -11.47
N ALA A 34 -3.13 6.33 -10.26
CA ALA A 34 -2.22 5.99 -9.17
C ALA A 34 -2.39 4.49 -8.85
N ALA A 35 -1.26 3.80 -8.74
CA ALA A 35 -1.19 2.48 -8.13
C ALA A 35 -0.61 2.64 -6.73
N ILE A 36 -1.15 1.91 -5.76
CA ILE A 36 -0.70 1.91 -4.37
C ILE A 36 -0.44 0.47 -3.94
N ASP A 37 0.67 0.31 -3.24
CA ASP A 37 1.04 -0.90 -2.51
C ASP A 37 1.54 -0.43 -1.13
N THR A 38 1.36 -1.26 -0.11
CA THR A 38 1.65 -0.88 1.28
C THR A 38 2.32 -2.02 2.02
N GLU A 39 3.30 -1.72 2.87
CA GLU A 39 3.98 -2.70 3.71
C GLU A 39 3.62 -2.54 5.20
N PHE A 40 3.36 -3.67 5.86
CA PHE A 40 3.03 -3.76 7.28
C PHE A 40 3.86 -4.85 7.96
N PRO A 41 4.01 -4.83 9.29
CA PRO A 41 4.75 -5.86 10.03
C PRO A 41 3.93 -7.16 10.18
N GLY A 42 3.54 -7.77 9.05
CA GLY A 42 2.82 -9.04 9.01
C GLY A 42 1.38 -8.96 9.53
N HIS A 43 0.98 -9.97 10.31
CA HIS A 43 -0.35 -10.07 10.92
C HIS A 43 -0.26 -10.64 12.35
N ILE A 44 -1.00 -10.02 13.28
CA ILE A 44 -1.14 -10.44 14.68
C ILE A 44 -2.30 -11.42 14.82
N PHE A 45 -3.48 -11.03 14.34
CA PHE A 45 -4.69 -11.84 14.41
C PHE A 45 -4.74 -12.77 13.21
N LYS A 46 -4.97 -14.06 13.49
CA LYS A 46 -5.04 -15.11 12.48
C LYS A 46 -6.43 -15.70 12.45
N SER A 47 -6.88 -16.06 11.25
CA SER A 47 -8.07 -16.88 11.12
C SER A 47 -7.88 -18.21 11.83
N GLN A 48 -8.97 -18.74 12.39
CA GLN A 48 -8.99 -20.10 12.94
C GLN A 48 -9.14 -21.17 11.85
N VAL A 49 -9.43 -20.76 10.61
CA VAL A 49 -9.41 -21.66 9.44
C VAL A 49 -8.06 -21.62 8.74
N ASP A 50 -7.70 -22.72 8.09
CA ASP A 50 -6.47 -22.83 7.30
C ASP A 50 -6.33 -21.68 6.30
N GLY A 51 -5.09 -21.23 6.07
CA GLY A 51 -4.81 -20.05 5.23
C GLY A 51 -5.41 -20.09 3.83
N HIS A 52 -5.49 -21.29 3.23
CA HIS A 52 -6.12 -21.50 1.92
C HIS A 52 -7.63 -21.29 1.92
N LEU A 53 -8.27 -21.41 3.08
CA LEU A 53 -9.71 -21.30 3.26
C LEU A 53 -10.15 -19.89 3.68
N ILE A 54 -9.21 -19.00 4.03
CA ILE A 54 -9.51 -17.60 4.36
C ILE A 54 -10.22 -16.90 3.20
N ALA A 55 -9.85 -17.22 1.96
CA ALA A 55 -10.51 -16.69 0.76
C ALA A 55 -11.98 -17.15 0.60
N HIS A 56 -12.40 -18.16 1.34
CA HIS A 56 -13.76 -18.71 1.33
C HIS A 56 -14.61 -18.26 2.52
N LEU A 57 -14.04 -17.46 3.45
CA LEU A 57 -14.81 -16.87 4.53
C LEU A 57 -15.84 -15.86 4.00
N PRO A 58 -16.96 -15.67 4.71
CA PRO A 58 -17.88 -14.58 4.41
C PRO A 58 -17.13 -13.24 4.33
N PRO A 59 -17.46 -12.35 3.37
CA PRO A 59 -16.75 -11.08 3.22
C PRO A 59 -16.67 -10.24 4.49
N ALA A 60 -17.70 -10.30 5.34
CA ALA A 60 -17.72 -9.63 6.64
C ALA A 60 -16.63 -10.17 7.59
N GLU A 61 -16.44 -11.49 7.66
CA GLU A 61 -15.42 -12.09 8.52
C GLU A 61 -14.00 -11.80 8.02
N THR A 62 -13.79 -11.85 6.69
CA THR A 62 -12.51 -11.47 6.08
C THR A 62 -12.19 -10.00 6.35
N TYR A 63 -13.19 -9.12 6.25
CA TYR A 63 -13.03 -7.70 6.57
C TYR A 63 -12.69 -7.48 8.05
N GLU A 64 -13.39 -8.11 8.98
CA GLU A 64 -13.10 -7.96 10.42
C GLU A 64 -11.70 -8.48 10.79
N LEU A 65 -11.25 -9.57 10.19
CA LEU A 65 -9.88 -10.08 10.39
C LEU A 65 -8.83 -9.11 9.83
N MET A 66 -9.05 -8.55 8.64
CA MET A 66 -8.17 -7.53 8.07
C MET A 66 -8.16 -6.27 8.94
N LYS A 67 -9.33 -5.78 9.32
CA LYS A 67 -9.53 -4.57 10.13
C LYS A 67 -8.83 -4.68 11.48
N SER A 68 -9.00 -5.80 12.19
CA SER A 68 -8.35 -5.99 13.49
C SER A 68 -6.82 -5.96 13.41
N ASN A 69 -6.24 -6.46 12.32
CA ASN A 69 -4.80 -6.33 12.07
C ASN A 69 -4.40 -4.89 11.71
N ILE A 70 -5.16 -4.21 10.85
CA ILE A 70 -4.88 -2.81 10.47
C ILE A 70 -4.99 -1.89 11.69
N ASP A 71 -5.97 -2.08 12.57
CA ASP A 71 -6.15 -1.28 13.77
C ASP A 71 -5.00 -1.47 14.79
N ALA A 72 -4.32 -2.63 14.74
CA ALA A 72 -3.26 -2.98 15.69
C ALA A 72 -1.84 -2.76 15.16
N LEU A 73 -1.66 -2.47 13.87
CA LEU A 73 -0.36 -2.38 13.21
C LEU A 73 -0.16 -0.99 12.59
N GLU A 74 1.09 -0.52 12.60
CA GLU A 74 1.49 0.69 11.92
C GLU A 74 2.01 0.37 10.51
N ILE A 75 1.68 1.23 9.54
CA ILE A 75 2.20 1.16 8.17
C ILE A 75 3.71 1.46 8.16
N ILE A 76 4.45 0.71 7.34
CA ILE A 76 5.90 0.88 7.16
C ILE A 76 6.18 1.68 5.89
N GLN A 77 5.49 1.36 4.78
CA GLN A 77 5.61 2.01 3.47
C GLN A 77 4.27 2.11 2.76
#